data_AF-A0A059FG51-F1
#
_entry.id   AF-A0A059FG51-F1
#
_cell.length_a   1.000
_cell.length_b   1.000
_cell.length_c   1.000
_cell.angle_alpha   90.00
_cell.angle_beta   90.00
_cell.angle_gamma   90.00
#
_symmetry.space_group_name_H-M   'P 1'
#
loop_
_entity.id
_entity.type
_entity.pdbx_description
1 polymer ?
#
loop_
_entity_poly.entity_id
_entity_poly.type
_entity_poly.pdbx_seq_one_letter_code
_entity_poly.pdbx_strand_id
1 'polypeptide(L)' 'MMLPWAVMLRAALSAGVTPDAFWRLSLREWRWLAGEGGEAMSRGRLAALMGAYPDGEVRAASSFDFAQDESRTF' A
#
# COMPACT_ATOMS: atom_id res chain seq x y z
N MET A 1 0.45 -8.54 3.75
CA MET A 1 0.92 -7.34 3.02
C MET A 1 2.07 -7.75 2.13
N MET A 2 1.97 -7.48 0.82
CA MET A 2 3.09 -7.68 -0.11
C MET A 2 3.98 -6.43 -0.09
N LEU A 3 5.29 -6.62 0.03
CA LEU A 3 6.24 -5.51 -0.06
C LEU A 3 6.19 -4.90 -1.47
N PRO A 4 6.24 -3.57 -1.63
CA PRO A 4 6.20 -2.92 -2.94
C PRO A 4 7.55 -3.03 -3.65
N TRP A 5 7.95 -4.26 -4.00
CA TRP A 5 9.27 -4.60 -4.56
C TRP A 5 9.64 -3.76 -5.79
N ALA A 6 8.70 -3.55 -6.71
CA ALA A 6 8.95 -2.75 -7.91
C ALA A 6 9.26 -1.27 -7.59
N VAL A 7 8.68 -0.73 -6.52
CA VAL A 7 8.97 0.65 -6.06
C VAL A 7 10.36 0.71 -5.44
N MET A 8 10.71 -0.27 -4.60
CA MET A 8 12.02 -0.36 -3.97
C MET A 8 13.15 -0.51 -5.01
N LEU A 9 12.98 -1.38 -6.01
CA LEU A 9 13.97 -1.58 -7.06
C LEU A 9 14.17 -0.30 -7.91
N ARG A 10 13.09 0.44 -8.21
CA ARG A 10 13.19 1.73 -8.91
C ARG A 10 13.91 2.79 -8.08
N ALA A 11 13.67 2.83 -6.78
CA ALA A 11 14.41 3.70 -5.87
C ALA A 11 15.91 3.33 -5.82
N ALA A 12 16.22 2.03 -5.81
CA ALA A 12 17.59 1.53 -5.82
C ALA A 12 18.34 1.97 -7.10
N LEU A 13 17.71 1.82 -8.26
CA LEU A 13 18.25 2.29 -9.54
C LEU A 13 18.49 3.80 -9.54
N SER A 14 17.58 4.58 -8.95
CA SER A 14 17.70 6.04 -8.84
C SER A 14 18.86 6.45 -7.92
N ALA A 15 19.20 5.62 -6.94
CA ALA A 15 20.34 5.79 -6.05
C ALA A 15 21.66 5.21 -6.61
N GLY A 16 21.66 4.69 -7.85
CA GLY A 16 22.83 4.09 -8.49
C GLY A 16 23.15 2.65 -8.08
N VAL A 17 22.24 1.99 -7.35
CA VAL A 17 22.38 0.57 -6.98
C VAL A 17 21.91 -0.30 -8.14
N THR A 18 22.78 -1.18 -8.64
CA THR A 18 22.42 -2.13 -9.70
C THR A 18 21.45 -3.20 -9.19
N PRO A 19 20.64 -3.84 -10.05
CA PRO A 19 19.69 -4.86 -9.63
C PRO A 19 20.36 -6.02 -8.87
N ASP A 20 21.54 -6.46 -9.32
CA ASP A 20 22.29 -7.54 -8.68
C ASP A 20 22.76 -7.14 -7.26
N ALA A 21 23.25 -5.91 -7.09
CA ALA A 21 23.61 -5.38 -5.79
C ALA A 21 22.39 -5.24 -4.87
N PHE A 22 21.23 -4.85 -5.39
CA PHE A 22 19.98 -4.78 -4.63
C PHE A 22 19.57 -6.13 -4.05
N TRP A 23 19.65 -7.21 -4.84
CA TRP A 23 19.28 -8.56 -4.36
C TRP A 23 20.26 -9.14 -3.34
N ARG A 24 21.51 -8.65 -3.32
CA ARG A 24 22.53 -9.03 -2.34
C ARG A 24 22.44 -8.25 -1.02
N LEU A 25 21.78 -7.08 -1.02
CA LEU A 25 21.62 -6.26 0.17
C LEU A 25 20.62 -6.90 1.14
N SER A 26 20.93 -6.83 2.43
CA SER A 26 19.92 -7.09 3.45
C SER A 26 18.88 -5.97 3.50
N LEU A 27 17.67 -6.28 3.96
CA LEU A 27 16.61 -5.29 4.15
C LEU A 27 17.03 -4.15 5.10
N ARG A 28 17.95 -4.43 6.04
CA ARG A 28 18.50 -3.46 6.98
C ARG A 28 19.41 -2.45 6.28
N GLU A 29 20.31 -2.94 5.43
CA GLU A 29 21.21 -2.08 4.66
C GLU A 29 20.43 -1.25 3.63
N TRP A 30 19.42 -1.86 2.99
CA TRP A 30 18.50 -1.13 2.13
C TRP A 30 17.80 0.02 2.88
N ARG A 31 17.33 -0.21 4.11
CA ARG A 31 16.72 0.85 4.94
C ARG A 31 17.68 1.99 5.28
N TRP A 32 18.99 1.73 5.39
CA TRP A 32 19.98 2.79 5.56
C TRP A 32 20.21 3.57 4.26
N LEU A 33 20.26 2.87 3.12
CA LEU A 33 20.52 3.47 1.80
C LEU A 33 19.32 4.24 1.23
N ALA A 34 18.10 3.77 1.45
CA ALA A 34 16.88 4.43 0.99
C ALA A 34 16.58 5.73 1.76
N GLY A 35 17.39 6.07 2.76
CA GLY A 35 17.08 7.06 3.78
C GLY A 35 15.93 6.58 4.66
N GLU A 36 15.78 7.15 5.86
CA GLU A 36 14.50 7.10 6.56
C GLU A 36 13.46 7.84 5.71
N GLY A 37 12.85 7.12 4.76
CA GLY A 37 11.77 7.60 3.92
C GLY A 37 10.51 7.82 4.76
N GLY A 38 10.49 8.94 5.48
CA GLY A 38 9.37 9.42 6.27
C GLY A 38 9.52 9.14 7.76
N GLU A 39 9.36 10.19 8.56
CA GLU A 39 9.08 10.10 9.99
C GLU A 39 8.01 9.02 10.21
N ALA A 40 8.33 7.97 10.97
CA ALA A 40 7.37 6.94 11.30
C ALA A 40 6.10 7.61 11.85
N MET A 41 4.95 7.33 11.25
CA MET A 41 3.70 8.02 11.59
C MET A 41 3.48 7.99 13.10
N SER A 42 3.53 9.16 13.74
CA SER A 42 3.45 9.25 15.19
C SER A 42 2.08 8.76 15.66
N ARG A 43 2.02 8.20 16.87
CA ARG A 43 0.77 7.75 17.47
C ARG A 43 -0.29 8.86 17.52
N GLY A 44 0.15 10.12 17.70
CA GLY A 44 -0.74 11.28 17.67
C GLY A 44 -1.34 11.54 16.29
N ARG A 45 -0.56 11.39 15.21
CA ARG A 45 -1.07 11.54 13.85
C ARG A 45 -2.03 10.43 13.46
N LEU A 46 -1.80 9.21 13.93
CA LEU A 46 -2.75 8.11 13.79
C LEU A 46 -4.06 8.39 14.53
N ALA A 47 -4.01 8.91 15.76
CA ALA A 47 -5.20 9.29 16.53
C ALA A 47 -6.03 10.38 15.82
N ALA A 48 -5.37 11.37 15.22
CA ALA A 48 -6.04 12.41 14.43
C ALA A 48 -6.76 11.83 13.20
N LEU A 49 -6.16 10.84 12.53
CA LEU A 49 -6.78 10.16 11.39
C LEU A 49 -8.00 9.33 11.79
N MET A 50 -7.92 8.58 12.90
CA MET A 50 -9.07 7.81 13.40
C MET A 50 -10.26 8.71 13.78
N GLY A 51 -10.00 9.93 14.27
CA GLY A 51 -11.06 10.90 14.54
C GLY A 51 -11.63 11.54 13.27
N ALA A 52 -10.80 11.80 12.26
CA ALA A 52 -11.22 12.39 10.99
C ALA A 52 -11.99 11.42 10.08
N TYR A 53 -11.66 10.13 10.18
CA TYR A 53 -12.29 9.03 9.44
C TYR A 53 -12.78 7.98 10.44
N PRO A 54 -13.88 8.25 11.17
CA PRO A 54 -14.43 7.25 12.07
C PRO A 54 -14.93 6.08 11.24
N ASP A 55 -14.41 4.88 11.53
CA ASP A 55 -14.88 3.62 10.95
C ASP A 55 -16.29 3.31 11.48
N GLY A 56 -17.28 4.00 10.91
CA GLY A 56 -18.71 3.75 11.09
C GLY A 56 -19.22 2.84 9.99
N GLU A 57 -20.00 1.84 10.38
CA GLU A 57 -20.57 0.79 9.53
C GLU A 57 -20.94 1.30 8.13
N VAL A 58 -20.31 0.71 7.11
CA VAL A 58 -20.91 0.69 5.77
C VAL A 58 -22.21 -0.08 5.91
N ARG A 59 -23.27 0.62 6.32
CA ARG A 59 -24.63 0.12 6.36
C ARG A 59 -24.98 -0.28 4.94
N ALA A 60 -24.96 -1.59 4.67
CA ALA A 60 -25.78 -2.25 3.66
C ALA A 60 -25.91 -1.51 2.30
N ALA A 61 -24.83 -0.90 1.81
CA ALA A 61 -24.73 -0.39 0.45
C ALA A 61 -23.90 -1.42 -0.32
N SER A 62 -24.47 -2.34 -1.08
CA SER A 62 -25.80 -2.41 -1.64
C SER A 62 -26.00 -3.86 -2.04
N SER A 63 -27.16 -4.44 -1.72
CA SER A 63 -27.66 -5.63 -2.39
C SER A 63 -27.56 -5.39 -3.91
N PHE A 64 -26.57 -5.99 -4.56
CA PHE A 64 -26.49 -6.01 -6.02
C PHE A 64 -27.52 -7.05 -6.46
N ASP A 65 -28.71 -6.58 -6.81
CA ASP A 65 -29.81 -7.39 -7.32
C ASP A 65 -29.45 -7.89 -8.72
N PHE A 66 -28.90 -9.10 -8.79
CA PHE A 66 -28.47 -9.75 -10.04
C PHE A 66 -29.65 -10.43 -10.78
N ALA A 67 -30.90 -10.30 -10.32
CA ALA A 67 -32.01 -11.14 -10.78
C ALA A 67 -32.83 -10.61 -11.97
N GLN A 68 -32.48 -9.49 -12.60
CA GLN A 68 -33.33 -8.86 -13.64
C GLN A 68 -32.83 -8.97 -15.10
N ASP A 69 -31.68 -9.58 -15.39
CA ASP A 69 -31.10 -9.58 -16.75
C ASP A 69 -31.17 -10.93 -17.51
N GLU A 70 -31.98 -11.90 -17.08
CA GLU A 70 -32.12 -13.19 -17.81
C GLU A 70 -33.37 -13.31 -18.71
N SER A 71 -34.19 -12.25 -18.87
CA SER A 71 -35.39 -12.31 -19.75
C SER A 71 -35.17 -11.76 -21.16
N ARG A 72 -33.91 -11.58 -21.59
CA ARG A 72 -33.58 -11.11 -22.94
C ARG A 72 -32.61 -12.04 -23.65
N THR A 73 -32.97 -13.31 -23.80
CA THR A 73 -32.44 -14.11 -24.91
C THR A 73 -33.48 -15.14 -25.36
N PHE A 74 -33.97 -14.92 -26.58
CA PHE A 74 -34.62 -15.85 -27.52
C PHE A 74 -35.94 -16.53 -27.13
#